data_AF-A0A932NGN0-F1
#
_entry.id   AF-A0A932NGN0-F1
#
_cell.length_a   1.000
_cell.length_b   1.000
_cell.length_c   1.000
_cell.angle_alpha   90.00
_cell.angle_beta   90.00
_cell.angle_gamma   90.00
#
_symmetry.space_group_name_H-M   'P 1'
#
loop_
_entity.id
_entity.type
_entity.pdbx_description
1 polymer ?
#
loop_
_entity_poly.entity_id
_entity_poly.type
_entity_poly.pdbx_seq_one_letter_code
_entity_poly.pdbx_strand_id
1 'polypeptide(L)'
;MRATILLLAAALAAPSWSAAEDGQPTPEYLEYQKNAEEQGPDPKLETEHYHRQLKLTPEQKKKAMTIFEDQRELFKEHYGARMKFQREVEAMHLRIKELNKGFEAEGRKLEEQRADVRKRFRQMLSAKQRKDYDMMLEQSDRQEREFRQRKEEEDVRRLGGDGIQGMGHRPKKSEKPRKR
;
A
#
# COMPACT_ATOMS: atom_id res chain seq x y z
N MET A 1 -49.25 -30.77 14.40
CA MET A 1 -48.24 -31.82 14.69
C MET A 1 -47.21 -31.78 13.56
N ARG A 2 -45.96 -31.40 13.84
CA ARG A 2 -44.77 -32.28 14.02
C ARG A 2 -44.44 -33.18 12.81
N ALA A 3 -43.27 -32.89 12.22
CA ALA A 3 -42.28 -33.76 11.54
C ALA A 3 -42.78 -34.70 10.42
N THR A 4 -42.07 -34.90 9.30
CA THR A 4 -40.76 -35.57 9.25
C THR A 4 -40.15 -35.44 7.84
N ILE A 5 -38.82 -35.37 7.82
CA ILE A 5 -37.91 -35.35 6.68
C ILE A 5 -37.96 -36.67 5.89
N LEU A 6 -37.85 -36.60 4.57
CA LEU A 6 -37.17 -37.64 3.77
C LEU A 6 -36.56 -37.02 2.51
N LEU A 7 -35.23 -37.17 2.42
CA LEU A 7 -34.40 -36.83 1.26
C LEU A 7 -34.90 -37.58 0.02
N LEU A 8 -34.96 -36.88 -1.11
CA LEU A 8 -34.64 -37.52 -2.38
C LEU A 8 -33.90 -36.55 -3.29
N ALA A 9 -32.77 -37.03 -3.78
CA ALA A 9 -31.78 -36.34 -4.56
C ALA A 9 -32.37 -35.63 -5.77
N ALA A 10 -32.27 -34.30 -5.78
CA ALA A 10 -32.12 -33.56 -7.02
C ALA A 10 -30.63 -33.43 -7.27
N ALA A 11 -30.04 -34.49 -7.84
CA ALA A 11 -28.82 -34.37 -8.62
C ALA A 11 -29.14 -33.51 -9.84
N LEU A 12 -29.21 -32.20 -9.64
CA LEU A 12 -29.06 -31.22 -10.70
C LEU A 12 -27.59 -31.33 -11.11
N ALA A 13 -27.37 -32.14 -12.13
CA ALA A 13 -26.14 -32.19 -12.89
C ALA A 13 -25.76 -30.74 -13.26
N ALA A 14 -24.87 -30.15 -12.47
CA ALA A 14 -24.03 -29.08 -12.98
C ALA A 14 -23.37 -29.65 -14.25
N PRO A 15 -23.36 -28.92 -15.38
CA PRO A 15 -22.57 -29.36 -16.52
C PRO A 15 -21.15 -29.56 -15.99
N SER A 16 -20.65 -30.78 -16.04
CA SER A 16 -19.25 -31.05 -15.83
C SER A 16 -18.52 -30.37 -16.98
N TRP A 17 -18.15 -29.11 -16.78
CA TRP A 17 -16.97 -28.56 -17.43
C TRP A 17 -15.86 -29.53 -17.05
N SER A 18 -15.58 -30.47 -17.95
CA SER A 18 -14.29 -31.12 -17.93
C SER A 18 -13.29 -29.97 -18.01
N ALA A 19 -12.59 -29.70 -16.90
CA ALA A 19 -11.29 -29.06 -17.02
C ALA A 19 -10.58 -29.88 -18.10
N ALA A 20 -10.37 -29.30 -19.26
CA ALA A 20 -9.65 -29.97 -20.32
C ALA A 20 -8.31 -30.38 -19.71
N GLU A 21 -8.08 -31.69 -19.60
CA GLU A 21 -6.72 -32.20 -19.46
C GLU A 21 -5.93 -31.60 -20.64
N ASP A 22 -4.82 -30.93 -20.29
CA ASP A 22 -3.89 -30.19 -21.16
C ASP A 22 -4.33 -28.80 -21.68
N GLY A 23 -4.26 -27.82 -20.78
CA GLY A 23 -4.29 -26.39 -21.11
C GLY A 23 -3.26 -25.56 -20.35
N GLN A 24 -2.10 -26.15 -20.01
CA GLN A 24 -1.03 -25.39 -19.33
C GLN A 24 -0.58 -24.21 -20.22
N PRO A 25 -0.34 -23.02 -19.63
CA PRO A 25 0.20 -21.91 -20.39
C PRO A 25 1.58 -22.28 -20.94
N THR A 26 1.89 -21.82 -22.15
CA THR A 26 3.21 -22.11 -22.72
C THR A 26 4.31 -21.37 -21.96
N PRO A 27 5.57 -21.86 -22.01
CA PRO A 27 6.70 -21.10 -21.51
C PRO A 27 6.77 -19.68 -22.09
N GLU A 28 6.46 -19.50 -23.38
CA GLU A 28 6.43 -18.17 -24.01
C GLU A 28 5.34 -17.27 -23.41
N TYR A 29 4.15 -17.84 -23.13
CA TYR A 29 3.06 -17.09 -22.49
C TYR A 29 3.39 -16.75 -21.04
N LEU A 30 4.06 -17.63 -20.31
CA LEU A 30 4.52 -17.36 -18.93
C LEU A 30 5.60 -16.28 -18.88
N GLU A 31 6.50 -16.25 -19.86
CA GLU A 31 7.49 -15.18 -19.99
C GLU A 31 6.82 -13.86 -20.34
N TYR A 32 5.88 -13.88 -21.29
CA TYR A 32 5.03 -12.74 -21.61
C TYR A 32 4.32 -12.20 -20.37
N GLN A 33 3.67 -13.04 -19.55
CA GLN A 33 2.93 -12.56 -18.35
C GLN A 33 3.82 -11.83 -17.34
N LYS A 34 5.11 -12.17 -17.25
CA LYS A 34 6.06 -11.44 -16.40
C LYS A 34 6.41 -10.05 -16.95
N ASN A 35 6.35 -9.88 -18.27
CA ASN A 35 6.70 -8.65 -18.98
C ASN A 35 5.45 -7.84 -19.42
N ALA A 36 4.25 -8.40 -19.26
CA ALA A 36 2.99 -7.85 -19.72
C ALA A 36 2.62 -6.53 -19.01
N GLU A 37 3.13 -6.32 -17.80
CA GLU A 37 2.93 -5.08 -17.06
C GLU A 37 3.48 -3.84 -17.79
N GLU A 38 4.46 -4.01 -18.69
CA GLU A 38 5.06 -2.90 -19.46
C GLU A 38 4.62 -2.88 -20.93
N GLN A 39 4.31 -4.04 -21.51
CA GLN A 39 4.08 -4.19 -22.95
C GLN A 39 2.60 -4.29 -23.34
N GLY A 40 1.72 -4.45 -22.34
CA GLY A 40 0.30 -4.72 -22.55
C GLY A 40 0.06 -6.13 -23.08
N PRO A 41 -1.19 -6.50 -23.37
CA PRO A 41 -1.51 -7.81 -23.88
C PRO A 41 -0.89 -8.07 -25.26
N ASP A 42 -0.30 -9.25 -25.45
CA ASP A 42 0.07 -9.73 -26.79
C ASP A 42 -1.15 -10.44 -27.41
N PRO A 43 -1.76 -9.90 -28.48
CA PRO A 43 -2.99 -10.44 -29.01
C PRO A 43 -2.87 -11.89 -29.49
N LYS A 44 -1.70 -12.28 -30.00
CA LYS A 44 -1.47 -13.63 -30.51
C LYS A 44 -1.30 -14.62 -29.36
N LEU A 45 -0.44 -14.30 -28.40
CA LEU A 45 -0.19 -15.18 -27.26
C LEU A 45 -1.44 -15.34 -26.38
N GLU A 46 -2.20 -14.26 -26.18
CA GLU A 46 -3.48 -14.30 -25.47
C GLU A 46 -4.51 -15.16 -26.24
N THR A 47 -4.72 -14.91 -27.53
CA THR A 47 -5.65 -15.72 -28.34
C THR A 47 -5.29 -17.21 -28.36
N GLU A 48 -4.01 -17.54 -28.47
CA GLU A 48 -3.53 -18.92 -28.44
C GLU A 48 -3.73 -19.56 -27.07
N HIS A 49 -3.49 -18.83 -25.98
CA HIS A 49 -3.74 -19.30 -24.63
C HIS A 49 -5.22 -19.63 -24.42
N TYR A 50 -6.12 -18.70 -24.75
CA TYR A 50 -7.56 -18.93 -24.63
C TYR A 50 -8.05 -20.02 -25.58
N HIS A 51 -7.47 -20.16 -26.77
CA HIS A 51 -7.77 -21.28 -27.65
C HIS A 51 -7.40 -22.63 -27.04
N ARG A 52 -6.23 -22.75 -26.41
CA ARG A 52 -5.81 -24.01 -25.76
C ARG A 52 -6.76 -24.41 -24.65
N GLN A 53 -7.23 -23.44 -23.85
CA GLN A 53 -8.12 -23.72 -22.72
C GLN A 53 -9.57 -23.98 -23.13
N LEU A 54 -10.08 -23.23 -24.13
CA LEU A 54 -11.50 -23.20 -24.46
C LEU A 54 -11.83 -23.83 -25.83
N LYS A 55 -10.81 -24.30 -26.56
CA LYS A 55 -10.94 -24.87 -27.92
C LYS A 55 -11.72 -23.95 -28.87
N LEU A 56 -11.35 -22.66 -28.87
CA LEU A 56 -12.00 -21.62 -29.70
C LEU A 56 -12.07 -22.01 -31.19
N THR A 57 -13.23 -21.79 -31.82
CA THR A 57 -13.42 -21.95 -33.28
C THR A 57 -12.62 -20.90 -34.06
N PRO A 58 -12.39 -21.08 -35.37
CA PRO A 58 -11.69 -20.09 -36.19
C PRO A 58 -12.32 -18.68 -36.13
N GLU A 59 -13.66 -18.60 -36.11
CA GLU A 59 -14.37 -17.32 -35.97
C GLU A 59 -14.19 -16.70 -34.58
N GLN A 60 -14.22 -17.52 -33.52
CA GLN A 60 -13.98 -17.05 -32.15
C GLN A 60 -12.53 -16.58 -31.97
N LYS A 61 -11.54 -17.27 -32.57
CA LYS A 61 -10.15 -16.82 -32.60
C LYS A 61 -9.99 -15.46 -33.27
N LYS A 62 -10.67 -15.25 -34.41
CA LYS A 62 -10.62 -13.98 -35.12
C LYS A 62 -11.18 -12.84 -34.25
N LYS A 63 -12.30 -13.06 -33.57
CA LYS A 63 -12.89 -12.07 -32.65
C LYS A 63 -12.00 -11.82 -31.43
N ALA A 64 -11.44 -12.88 -30.84
CA ALA A 64 -10.53 -12.76 -29.70
C ALA A 64 -9.28 -11.94 -30.04
N MET A 65 -8.68 -12.17 -31.22
CA MET A 65 -7.54 -11.40 -31.70
C MET A 65 -7.85 -9.90 -31.75
N THR A 66 -9.00 -9.51 -32.33
CA THR A 66 -9.42 -8.11 -32.38
C THR A 66 -9.63 -7.52 -30.99
N ILE A 67 -10.25 -8.27 -30.07
CA ILE A 67 -10.45 -7.81 -28.68
C ILE A 67 -9.11 -7.52 -28.00
N PHE A 68 -8.12 -8.39 -28.16
CA PHE A 68 -6.80 -8.17 -27.54
C PHE A 68 -5.99 -7.08 -28.25
N GLU A 69 -6.17 -6.89 -29.56
CA GLU A 69 -5.62 -5.74 -30.29
C GLU A 69 -6.16 -4.42 -29.71
N ASP A 70 -7.48 -4.32 -29.54
CA ASP A 70 -8.13 -3.15 -28.94
C ASP A 70 -7.65 -2.92 -27.49
N GLN A 71 -7.55 -3.99 -26.70
CA GLN A 71 -7.04 -3.92 -25.32
C GLN A 71 -5.58 -3.43 -25.28
N ARG A 72 -4.75 -3.83 -26.25
CA ARG A 72 -3.36 -3.38 -26.34
C ARG A 72 -3.25 -1.90 -26.67
N GLU A 73 -4.09 -1.40 -27.56
CA GLU A 73 -4.10 0.04 -27.89
C GLU A 73 -4.56 0.87 -26.68
N LEU A 74 -5.62 0.45 -25.98
CA LEU A 74 -6.05 1.07 -24.72
C LEU A 74 -4.94 1.04 -23.66
N PHE A 75 -4.21 -0.07 -23.56
CA PHE A 75 -3.06 -0.17 -22.66
C PHE A 75 -1.98 0.85 -23.01
N LYS A 76 -1.59 0.97 -24.29
CA LYS A 76 -0.57 1.94 -24.72
C LYS A 76 -0.99 3.39 -24.42
N GLU A 77 -2.27 3.71 -24.61
CA GLU A 77 -2.82 5.03 -24.33
C GLU A 77 -2.65 5.42 -22.85
N HIS A 78 -3.00 4.51 -21.93
CA HIS A 78 -3.01 4.82 -20.49
C HIS A 78 -1.67 4.53 -19.80
N TYR A 79 -0.89 3.58 -20.29
CA TYR A 79 0.37 3.19 -19.67
C TYR A 79 1.40 4.34 -19.68
N GLY A 80 1.48 5.08 -20.79
CA GLY A 80 2.35 6.26 -20.87
C GLY A 80 2.01 7.32 -19.81
N ALA A 81 0.72 7.60 -19.62
CA ALA A 81 0.25 8.53 -18.58
C ALA A 81 0.54 8.00 -17.17
N ARG A 82 0.31 6.71 -16.91
CA ARG A 82 0.63 6.07 -15.63
C ARG A 82 2.12 6.19 -15.29
N MET A 83 3.00 5.89 -16.24
CA MET A 83 4.45 5.99 -16.02
C MET A 83 4.90 7.43 -15.80
N LYS A 84 4.26 8.40 -16.46
CA LYS A 84 4.51 9.83 -16.21
C LYS A 84 4.15 10.21 -14.78
N PHE A 85 2.95 9.86 -14.32
CA PHE A 85 2.54 10.14 -12.93
C PHE A 85 3.41 9.42 -11.91
N GLN A 86 3.83 8.18 -12.18
CA GLN A 86 4.74 7.47 -11.29
C GLN A 86 6.06 8.22 -11.10
N ARG A 87 6.67 8.70 -12.19
CA ARG A 87 7.90 9.52 -12.13
C ARG A 87 7.68 10.83 -11.39
N GLU A 88 6.53 11.48 -11.58
CA GLU A 88 6.17 12.70 -10.85
C GLU A 88 6.03 12.45 -9.34
N VAL A 89 5.41 11.34 -8.95
CA VAL A 89 5.29 10.92 -7.54
C VAL A 89 6.68 10.61 -6.95
N GLU A 90 7.53 9.90 -7.66
CA GLU A 90 8.91 9.62 -7.22
C GLU A 90 9.72 10.91 -7.04
N ALA A 91 9.60 11.86 -7.97
CA ALA A 91 10.25 13.16 -7.87
C ALA A 91 9.73 13.97 -6.67
N MET A 92 8.42 13.99 -6.45
CA MET A 92 7.81 14.64 -5.28
C MET A 92 8.27 14.00 -3.97
N HIS A 93 8.40 12.67 -3.91
CA HIS A 93 8.91 11.97 -2.74
C HIS A 93 10.34 12.36 -2.39
N LEU A 94 11.22 12.47 -3.41
CA LEU A 94 12.58 12.96 -3.21
C LEU A 94 12.59 14.39 -2.66
N ARG A 95 11.76 15.27 -3.22
CA ARG A 95 11.61 16.65 -2.72
C ARG A 95 11.11 16.71 -1.29
N ILE A 96 10.13 15.88 -0.92
CA ILE A 96 9.62 15.79 0.46
C ILE A 96 10.75 15.35 1.41
N LYS A 97 11.57 14.38 1.02
CA LYS A 97 12.73 13.95 1.83
C LYS A 97 13.73 15.07 2.04
N GLU A 98 14.01 15.87 1.02
CA GLU A 98 14.92 17.02 1.14
C GLU A 98 14.35 18.09 2.07
N LEU A 99 13.07 18.42 1.92
CA LEU A 99 12.38 19.37 2.80
C LEU A 99 12.38 18.88 4.26
N ASN A 100 12.15 17.58 4.50
CA ASN A 100 12.20 17.00 5.84
C ASN A 100 13.61 17.09 6.45
N LYS A 101 14.67 16.85 5.67
CA LYS A 101 16.05 17.05 6.14
C LYS A 101 16.31 18.50 6.55
N GLY A 102 15.82 19.46 5.75
CA GLY A 102 15.91 20.89 6.07
C GLY A 102 15.14 21.24 7.35
N PHE A 103 13.90 20.76 7.47
CA PHE A 103 13.06 20.95 8.65
C PHE A 103 13.71 20.39 9.92
N GLU A 104 14.24 19.17 9.88
CA GLU A 104 14.96 18.57 11.01
C GLU A 104 16.23 19.33 11.37
N ALA A 105 16.98 19.83 10.38
CA ALA A 105 18.19 20.60 10.61
C ALA A 105 17.89 21.95 11.29
N GLU A 106 16.88 22.67 10.82
CA GLU A 106 16.43 23.91 11.47
C GLU A 106 15.84 23.65 12.86
N GLY A 107 15.11 22.55 13.03
CA GLY A 107 14.64 22.10 14.34
C GLY A 107 15.79 21.86 15.34
N ARG A 108 16.86 21.19 14.90
CA ARG A 108 18.06 20.99 15.75
C ARG A 108 18.72 22.31 16.13
N LYS A 109 18.90 23.24 15.18
CA LYS A 109 19.46 24.57 15.47
C LYS A 109 18.63 25.32 16.50
N LEU A 110 17.30 25.26 16.40
CA LEU A 110 16.40 25.90 17.35
C LEU A 110 16.55 25.30 18.76
N GLU A 111 16.65 23.97 18.87
CA GLU A 111 16.84 23.29 20.15
C GLU A 111 18.21 23.59 20.76
N GLU A 112 19.28 23.65 19.96
CA GLU A 112 20.61 24.09 20.42
C GLU A 112 20.58 25.53 20.96
N GLN A 113 19.94 26.45 20.24
CA GLN A 113 19.79 27.84 20.70
C GLN A 113 18.96 27.92 21.98
N ARG A 114 17.87 27.17 22.08
CA ARG A 114 17.06 27.09 23.30
C ARG A 114 17.86 26.56 24.48
N ALA A 115 18.63 25.49 24.28
CA ALA A 115 19.49 24.92 25.32
C ALA A 115 20.53 25.93 25.80
N ASP A 116 21.16 26.68 24.89
CA ASP A 116 22.12 27.72 25.22
C ASP A 116 21.47 28.88 26.00
N VAL A 117 20.28 29.34 25.59
CA VAL A 117 19.51 30.36 26.33
C VAL A 117 19.16 29.86 27.74
N ARG A 118 18.65 28.62 27.88
CA ARG A 118 18.35 28.02 29.20
C ARG A 118 19.60 27.95 30.07
N LYS A 119 20.76 27.56 29.51
CA LYS A 119 22.04 27.51 30.22
C LYS A 119 22.47 28.89 30.72
N ARG A 120 22.44 29.90 29.85
CA ARG A 120 22.77 31.29 30.21
C ARG A 120 21.83 31.83 31.28
N PHE A 121 20.53 31.59 31.15
CA PHE A 121 19.55 32.00 32.15
C PHE A 121 19.81 31.35 33.51
N ARG A 122 20.02 30.04 33.54
CA ARG A 122 20.32 29.29 34.77
C ARG A 122 21.57 29.79 35.51
N GLN A 123 22.60 30.23 34.76
CA GLN A 123 23.82 30.78 35.35
C GLN A 123 23.57 32.07 36.13
N MET A 124 22.61 32.90 35.70
CA MET A 124 22.24 34.15 36.38
C MET A 124 21.46 33.95 37.69
N LEU A 125 20.92 32.75 37.92
CA LEU A 125 20.10 32.44 39.10
C LEU A 125 20.95 32.09 40.32
N SER A 126 20.44 32.41 41.52
CA SER A 126 20.98 31.91 42.79
C SER A 126 20.78 30.40 42.96
N ALA A 127 21.49 29.76 43.89
CA ALA A 127 21.39 28.31 44.13
C ALA A 127 19.95 27.85 44.43
N LYS A 128 19.18 28.62 45.22
CA LYS A 128 17.78 28.33 45.52
C LYS A 128 16.90 28.45 44.26
N GLN A 129 17.04 29.54 43.51
CA GLN A 129 16.28 29.78 42.28
C GLN A 129 16.59 28.77 41.17
N ARG A 130 17.83 28.27 41.08
CA ARG A 130 18.21 27.21 40.12
C ARG A 130 17.41 25.93 40.35
N LYS A 131 17.23 25.53 41.61
CA LYS A 131 16.47 24.33 41.96
C LYS A 131 15.00 24.47 41.53
N ASP A 132 14.40 25.63 41.78
CA ASP A 132 13.02 25.90 41.38
C ASP A 132 12.88 25.95 39.85
N TYR A 133 13.84 26.58 39.16
CA TYR A 133 13.88 26.64 37.70
C TYR A 133 14.05 25.26 37.05
N ASP A 134 14.95 24.42 37.57
CA ASP A 134 15.17 23.07 37.05
C ASP A 134 13.88 22.22 37.19
N MET A 135 13.16 22.36 38.32
CA MET A 135 11.86 21.70 38.52
C MET A 135 10.78 22.21 37.54
N MET A 136 10.75 23.51 37.24
CA MET A 136 9.85 24.06 36.22
C MET A 136 10.12 23.50 34.82
N LEU A 137 11.39 23.35 34.45
CA LEU A 137 11.77 22.77 33.16
C LEU A 137 11.33 21.31 33.06
N GLU A 138 11.54 20.50 34.10
CA GLU A 138 11.10 19.10 34.12
C GLU A 138 9.58 18.96 33.99
N GLN A 139 8.82 19.85 34.61
CA GLN A 139 7.36 19.87 34.50
C GLN A 139 6.93 20.23 33.08
N SER A 140 7.56 21.24 32.46
CA SER A 140 7.32 21.61 31.07
C SER A 140 7.60 20.44 30.12
N ASP A 141 8.74 19.77 30.28
CA ASP A 141 9.13 18.63 29.44
C ASP A 141 8.15 17.44 29.60
N ARG A 142 7.58 17.24 30.81
CA ARG A 142 6.55 16.23 31.04
C ARG A 142 5.26 16.56 30.29
N GLN A 143 4.79 17.81 30.38
CA GLN A 143 3.59 18.26 29.67
C GLN A 143 3.75 18.15 28.15
N GLU A 144 4.93 18.46 27.62
CA GLU A 144 5.21 18.32 26.19
C GLU A 144 5.16 16.85 25.75
N ARG A 145 5.75 15.92 26.53
CA ARG A 145 5.66 14.47 26.23
C ARG A 145 4.21 13.98 26.23
N GLU A 146 3.43 14.35 27.23
CA GLU A 146 2.00 13.99 27.32
C GLU A 146 1.18 14.58 26.16
N PHE A 147 1.52 15.79 25.70
CA PHE A 147 0.89 16.40 24.53
C PHE A 147 1.25 15.67 23.24
N ARG A 148 2.53 15.36 23.01
CA ARG A 148 2.99 14.60 21.83
C ARG A 148 2.35 13.23 21.77
N GLN A 149 2.32 12.51 22.89
CA GLN A 149 1.65 11.20 22.98
C GLN A 149 0.16 11.30 22.62
N ARG A 150 -0.55 12.30 23.15
CA ARG A 150 -1.98 12.51 22.80
C ARG A 150 -2.19 12.80 21.32
N LYS A 151 -1.30 13.58 20.70
CA LYS A 151 -1.36 13.83 19.25
C LYS A 151 -1.10 12.55 18.45
N GLU A 152 -0.09 11.76 18.81
CA GLU A 152 0.18 10.48 18.15
C GLU A 152 -1.00 9.52 18.27
N GLU A 153 -1.62 9.44 19.45
CA GLU A 153 -2.84 8.64 19.67
C GLU A 153 -4.04 9.17 18.85
N GLU A 154 -4.19 10.49 18.72
CA GLU A 154 -5.23 11.13 17.89
C GLU A 154 -5.00 10.90 16.39
N ASP A 155 -3.75 11.00 15.92
CA ASP A 155 -3.38 10.75 14.53
C ASP A 155 -3.57 9.27 14.17
N VAL A 156 -3.23 8.34 15.07
CA VAL A 156 -3.54 6.91 14.91
C VAL A 156 -5.05 6.66 14.86
N ARG A 157 -5.84 7.36 15.68
CA ARG A 157 -7.32 7.28 15.62
C ARG A 157 -7.88 7.85 14.32
N ARG A 158 -7.35 8.97 13.82
CA ARG A 158 -7.76 9.57 12.54
C ARG A 158 -7.42 8.69 11.35
N LEU A 159 -6.17 8.20 11.27
CA LEU A 159 -5.72 7.31 10.20
C LEU A 159 -6.36 5.91 10.26
N GLY A 160 -6.91 5.51 11.42
CA GLY A 160 -7.73 4.32 11.58
C GLY A 160 -9.24 4.51 11.35
N GLY A 161 -9.72 5.76 11.27
CA GLY A 161 -11.14 6.11 11.15
C GLY A 161 -11.56 6.60 9.76
N ASP A 162 -10.71 7.37 9.08
CA ASP A 162 -10.94 7.88 7.73
C ASP A 162 -9.87 7.30 6.79
N GLY A 163 -10.14 6.09 6.30
CA GLY A 163 -9.27 5.42 5.36
C GLY A 163 -9.05 6.26 4.10
N ILE A 164 -7.86 6.84 3.97
CA ILE A 164 -7.28 7.10 2.66
C ILE A 164 -7.11 5.73 2.00
N GLN A 165 -8.10 5.34 1.20
CA GLN A 165 -8.01 4.27 0.21
C GLN A 165 -6.94 4.67 -0.81
N GLY A 166 -5.68 4.32 -0.54
CA GLY A 166 -4.60 4.61 -1.46
C GLY A 166 -3.26 4.17 -0.89
N MET A 167 -2.73 3.07 -1.41
CA MET A 167 -1.40 2.51 -1.13
C MET A 167 -1.24 1.69 0.16
N GLY A 168 -1.60 0.40 0.06
CA GLY A 168 -0.66 -0.67 0.36
C GLY A 168 -0.20 -0.88 1.81
N HIS A 169 -0.85 -0.33 2.83
CA HIS A 169 -0.57 -0.71 4.22
C HIS A 169 -1.30 -1.99 4.60
N ARG A 170 -0.64 -3.13 4.36
CA ARG A 170 -1.04 -4.41 4.96
C ARG A 170 -0.75 -4.30 6.46
N PRO A 171 -1.76 -4.42 7.36
CA PRO A 171 -1.50 -4.38 8.78
C PRO A 171 -0.55 -5.53 9.15
N LYS A 172 0.54 -5.22 9.85
CA LYS A 172 1.36 -6.25 10.51
C LYS A 172 0.42 -6.98 11.48
N LYS A 173 0.17 -8.27 11.19
CA LYS A 173 -0.49 -9.17 12.12
C LYS A 173 0.29 -9.08 13.43
N SER A 174 -0.39 -8.68 14.49
CA SER A 174 0.11 -8.79 15.84
C SER A 174 0.40 -10.26 16.12
N GLU A 175 1.69 -10.59 16.14
CA GLU A 175 2.18 -11.88 16.60
C GLU A 175 1.96 -11.89 18.11
N LYS A 176 0.88 -12.54 18.56
CA LYS A 176 0.60 -12.73 19.99
C LYS A 176 1.77 -13.49 20.61
N PRO A 177 2.24 -13.10 21.81
CA PRO A 177 3.34 -13.79 22.47
C PRO A 177 2.91 -15.20 22.86
N ARG A 178 3.66 -16.22 22.39
CA ARG A 178 3.57 -17.58 22.92
C ARG A 178 4.06 -17.55 24.37
N LYS A 179 3.15 -17.79 25.31
CA LYS A 179 3.47 -18.05 26.71
C LYS A 179 4.37 -19.30 26.80
N ARG A 180 5.43 -19.21 27.61
CA ARG A 180 6.18 -20.37 28.12
C ARG A 180 5.38 -21.06 29.21
#